data_AF-A0A6J8AY25-F1
#
_entry.id   AF-A0A6J8AY25-F1
#
_cell.length_a   1.000
_cell.length_b   1.000
_cell.length_c   1.000
_cell.angle_alpha   90.00
_cell.angle_beta   90.00
_cell.angle_gamma   90.00
#
_symmetry.space_group_name_H-M   'P 1'
#
loop_
_entity.id
_entity.type
_entity.pdbx_description
1 polymer ?
#
loop_
_entity_poly.entity_id
_entity_poly.type
_entity_poly.pdbx_seq_one_letter_code
_entity_poly.pdbx_strand_id
1 'polypeptide(L)'
;MVALALFTFIIGLATVIPDCDKGWALYQGECLYFSKTAKVWLDAEADCRRHQAYLATDDNQAKHNFMAKFLNVFTSWGLNNFWLGASDYTFENRWQWLETGGVVNGFSAWLPGKPNGNMSQNCMMTVFNGTELYWDDQRCDAHHGHKTAGISLTSATCPTGWAEFDGECLYFSKTPKTWVDAEASCRHMHAYLATDDNPKKHEFIKAILNVLTVWGAPNFWLGGTDYVIEGQWRWVETGVEMTGFSIWGVGYPKGGLGQSCLSTYFNGTELFWQDLSCGHNVGHHHHGYNYISSILLSAACDLGWTAYKGKCIYFSNKQLYWNEAEAACEKQGAYLVTIDSEDKMNFLSKFFNVFQSFRFTHFWIGLKDAPIEGQWRWVETGSSLGSYSSWGPDQPDGDTSQNCVQTSLNGTRAYWYDARCESAHHSTHGGNYYICEKA
;
A
#
# COMPACT_ATOMS: atom_id res chain seq x y z
N MET A 1 4.94 -58.72 41.97
CA MET A 1 5.74 -57.90 41.04
C MET A 1 4.91 -57.60 39.81
N VAL A 2 4.34 -56.41 39.70
CA VAL A 2 4.14 -55.69 38.42
C VAL A 2 4.14 -54.21 38.80
N ALA A 3 5.19 -53.48 38.41
CA ALA A 3 5.26 -52.03 38.57
C ALA A 3 4.67 -51.38 37.31
N LEU A 4 3.67 -50.52 37.47
CA LEU A 4 3.17 -49.65 36.41
C LEU A 4 4.13 -48.47 36.27
N ALA A 5 4.80 -48.36 35.12
CA ALA A 5 5.52 -47.15 34.73
C ALA A 5 4.57 -46.23 33.94
N LEU A 6 4.25 -45.08 34.51
CA LEU A 6 3.59 -43.97 33.83
C LEU A 6 4.62 -43.27 32.92
N PHE A 7 4.42 -43.34 31.61
CA PHE A 7 5.12 -42.48 30.65
C PHE A 7 4.36 -41.15 30.55
N THR A 8 4.90 -40.10 31.16
CA THR A 8 4.50 -38.71 30.88
C THR A 8 5.14 -38.27 29.57
N PHE A 9 4.33 -38.13 28.53
CA PHE A 9 4.76 -37.54 27.26
C PHE A 9 4.69 -36.01 27.41
N ILE A 10 5.85 -35.37 27.63
CA ILE A 10 5.97 -33.91 27.52
C ILE A 10 6.02 -33.60 26.02
N ILE A 11 4.88 -33.26 25.43
CA ILE A 11 4.85 -32.62 24.12
C ILE A 11 5.30 -31.18 24.34
N GLY A 12 6.59 -30.94 24.20
CA GLY A 12 7.09 -29.58 23.99
C GLY A 12 6.51 -29.07 22.68
N LEU A 13 5.55 -28.15 22.76
CA LEU A 13 5.13 -27.33 21.64
C LEU A 13 6.37 -26.55 21.18
N ALA A 14 7.07 -27.07 20.18
CA ALA A 14 7.99 -26.26 19.40
C ALA A 14 7.14 -25.21 18.70
N THR A 15 7.17 -23.99 19.23
CA THR A 15 6.64 -22.82 18.53
C THR A 15 7.44 -22.71 17.22
N VAL A 16 6.81 -23.12 16.12
CA VAL A 16 7.35 -22.87 14.78
C VAL A 16 7.30 -21.36 14.60
N ILE A 17 8.43 -20.68 14.81
CA ILE A 17 8.58 -19.29 14.42
C ILE A 17 8.51 -19.31 12.89
N PRO A 18 7.55 -18.63 12.25
CA PRO A 18 7.48 -18.61 10.80
C PRO A 18 8.78 -18.02 10.25
N ASP A 19 9.44 -18.74 9.34
CA ASP A 19 10.57 -18.24 8.60
C ASP A 19 10.13 -17.03 7.76
N CYS A 20 10.98 -16.02 7.65
CA CYS A 20 10.70 -14.86 6.82
C CYS A 20 10.63 -15.21 5.34
N ASP A 21 9.79 -14.49 4.60
CA ASP A 21 9.71 -14.62 3.15
C ASP A 21 11.07 -14.41 2.48
N LYS A 22 11.26 -15.04 1.31
CA LYS A 22 12.49 -14.90 0.53
C LYS A 22 12.76 -13.42 0.21
N GLY A 23 13.90 -12.90 0.66
CA GLY A 23 14.28 -11.50 0.51
C GLY A 23 14.15 -10.67 1.79
N TRP A 24 13.65 -11.28 2.87
CA TRP A 24 13.58 -10.73 4.22
C TRP A 24 14.62 -11.39 5.12
N ALA A 25 15.09 -10.64 6.10
CA ALA A 25 16.09 -11.08 7.07
C ALA A 25 15.42 -11.29 8.44
N LEU A 26 15.48 -12.51 8.97
CA LEU A 26 14.96 -12.81 10.30
C LEU A 26 15.90 -12.27 11.39
N TYR A 27 15.36 -11.47 12.30
CA TYR A 27 16.02 -10.97 13.51
C TYR A 27 15.09 -11.18 14.71
N GLN A 28 15.44 -12.13 15.60
CA GLN A 28 14.71 -12.36 16.86
C GLN A 28 13.17 -12.48 16.74
N GLY A 29 12.68 -13.08 15.65
CA GLY A 29 11.24 -13.24 15.39
C GLY A 29 10.62 -12.12 14.53
N GLU A 30 11.41 -11.12 14.16
CA GLU A 30 11.03 -10.04 13.26
C GLU A 30 11.61 -10.29 11.86
N CYS A 31 10.86 -9.98 10.81
CA CYS A 31 11.34 -10.06 9.44
C CYS A 31 11.69 -8.67 8.93
N LEU A 32 12.96 -8.41 8.60
CA LEU A 32 13.45 -7.13 8.08
C LEU A 32 13.63 -7.15 6.56
N TYR A 33 13.06 -6.18 5.86
CA TYR A 33 13.21 -5.98 4.41
C TYR A 33 13.99 -4.73 4.09
N PHE A 34 14.72 -4.74 2.99
CA PHE A 34 15.44 -3.58 2.47
C PHE A 34 15.17 -3.43 0.97
N SER A 35 14.44 -2.38 0.61
CA SER A 35 14.10 -2.04 -0.78
C SER A 35 15.32 -1.55 -1.56
N LYS A 36 15.31 -1.79 -2.87
CA LYS A 36 16.31 -1.22 -3.80
C LYS A 36 15.88 0.12 -4.40
N THR A 37 14.60 0.44 -4.39
CA THR A 37 14.05 1.65 -5.01
C THR A 37 14.04 2.81 -4.04
N ALA A 38 14.48 3.97 -4.53
CA ALA A 38 14.45 5.22 -3.76
C ALA A 38 13.04 5.79 -3.73
N LYS A 39 12.59 6.28 -2.57
CA LYS A 39 11.23 6.76 -2.30
C LYS A 39 11.29 7.92 -1.30
N VAL A 40 10.29 8.79 -1.33
CA VAL A 40 10.06 9.73 -0.21
C VAL A 40 9.57 8.93 1.00
N TRP A 41 9.62 9.52 2.20
CA TRP A 41 9.37 8.77 3.43
C TRP A 41 7.99 8.11 3.45
N LEU A 42 6.95 8.83 3.00
CA LEU A 42 5.58 8.31 2.92
C LEU A 42 5.45 7.17 1.90
N ASP A 43 6.11 7.27 0.74
CA ASP A 43 6.11 6.20 -0.27
C ASP A 43 6.90 4.98 0.20
N ALA A 44 7.95 5.18 1.00
CA ALA A 44 8.72 4.12 1.62
C ALA A 44 7.89 3.38 2.67
N GLU A 45 7.16 4.14 3.48
CA GLU A 45 6.21 3.63 4.44
C GLU A 45 5.11 2.81 3.76
N ALA A 46 4.46 3.36 2.73
CA ALA A 46 3.49 2.63 1.93
C ALA A 46 4.08 1.38 1.25
N ASP A 47 5.38 1.38 0.92
CA ASP A 47 6.07 0.20 0.38
C ASP A 47 6.31 -0.89 1.42
N CYS A 48 6.62 -0.54 2.67
CA CYS A 48 6.60 -1.50 3.76
C CYS A 48 5.20 -2.11 3.89
N ARG A 49 4.16 -1.27 3.85
CA ARG A 49 2.78 -1.74 3.97
C ARG A 49 2.39 -2.72 2.88
N ARG A 50 2.88 -2.53 1.65
CA ARG A 50 2.70 -3.52 0.56
C ARG A 50 3.17 -4.90 0.98
N HIS A 51 4.13 -5.02 1.88
CA HIS A 51 4.63 -6.30 2.38
C HIS A 51 4.09 -6.66 3.77
N GLN A 52 2.91 -6.14 4.15
CA GLN A 52 2.33 -6.30 5.48
C GLN A 52 3.29 -5.88 6.58
N ALA A 53 4.04 -4.80 6.32
CA ALA A 53 5.12 -4.36 7.16
C ALA A 53 5.10 -2.86 7.47
N TYR A 54 5.84 -2.46 8.49
CA TYR A 54 6.04 -1.05 8.87
C TYR A 54 7.44 -0.59 8.50
N LEU A 55 7.71 0.72 8.39
CA LEU A 55 9.09 1.20 8.40
C LEU A 55 9.81 0.70 9.66
N ALA A 56 11.01 0.18 9.47
CA ALA A 56 11.75 -0.50 10.53
C ALA A 56 12.05 0.43 11.71
N THR A 57 11.92 -0.11 12.91
CA THR A 57 12.40 0.46 14.16
C THR A 57 13.85 0.06 14.41
N ASP A 58 14.65 0.98 14.94
CA ASP A 58 16.02 0.71 15.38
C ASP A 58 16.13 1.12 16.85
N ASP A 59 15.57 0.31 17.74
CA ASP A 59 15.22 0.71 19.11
C ASP A 59 16.16 0.11 20.17
N ASN A 60 17.12 -0.70 19.76
CA ASN A 60 18.10 -1.30 20.66
C ASN A 60 19.43 -1.62 19.97
N GLN A 61 20.50 -1.68 20.76
CA GLN A 61 21.86 -1.91 20.27
C GLN A 61 22.01 -3.22 19.47
N ALA A 62 21.28 -4.27 19.82
CA ALA A 62 21.41 -5.56 19.14
C ALA A 62 20.77 -5.53 17.73
N LYS A 63 19.60 -4.88 17.59
CA LYS A 63 18.93 -4.65 16.30
C LYS A 63 19.76 -3.70 15.43
N HIS A 64 20.29 -2.64 16.02
CA HIS A 64 21.21 -1.71 15.35
C HIS A 64 22.44 -2.41 14.77
N ASN A 65 23.12 -3.22 15.59
CA ASN A 65 24.30 -3.98 15.17
C ASN A 65 23.96 -5.00 14.07
N PHE A 66 22.76 -5.57 14.10
CA PHE A 66 22.26 -6.45 13.06
C PHE A 66 22.05 -5.69 11.75
N MET A 67 21.33 -4.57 11.78
CA MET A 67 21.06 -3.71 10.62
C MET A 67 22.37 -3.21 9.99
N ALA A 68 23.35 -2.78 10.80
CA ALA A 68 24.66 -2.33 10.33
C ALA A 68 25.39 -3.39 9.48
N LYS A 69 25.26 -4.68 9.80
CA LYS A 69 25.87 -5.77 9.00
C LYS A 69 25.27 -5.87 7.60
N PHE A 70 23.95 -5.73 7.48
CA PHE A 70 23.25 -5.74 6.19
C PHE A 70 23.60 -4.51 5.37
N LEU A 71 23.61 -3.34 6.02
CA LEU A 71 23.96 -2.08 5.37
C LEU A 71 25.40 -2.07 4.85
N ASN A 72 26.35 -2.66 5.58
CA ASN A 72 27.72 -2.83 5.10
C ASN A 72 27.81 -3.60 3.78
N VAL A 73 27.02 -4.67 3.64
CA VAL A 73 26.93 -5.42 2.36
C VAL A 73 26.30 -4.54 1.29
N PHE A 74 25.22 -3.83 1.59
CA PHE A 74 24.51 -2.99 0.63
C PHE A 74 25.31 -1.79 0.13
N THR A 75 26.18 -1.21 0.96
CA THR A 75 27.08 -0.13 0.57
C THR A 75 28.01 -0.56 -0.57
N SER A 76 28.50 -1.80 -0.59
CA SER A 76 29.33 -2.30 -1.71
C SER A 76 28.55 -2.47 -3.02
N TRP A 77 27.22 -2.41 -2.97
CA TRP A 77 26.30 -2.47 -4.12
C TRP A 77 25.75 -1.09 -4.49
N GLY A 78 26.29 -0.01 -3.89
CA GLY A 78 25.80 1.36 -4.11
C GLY A 78 24.41 1.64 -3.51
N LEU A 79 23.93 0.76 -2.63
CA LEU A 79 22.68 0.96 -1.90
C LEU A 79 23.01 1.61 -0.56
N ASN A 80 22.78 2.92 -0.50
CA ASN A 80 23.05 3.74 0.68
C ASN A 80 21.75 4.37 1.17
N ASN A 81 21.65 4.56 2.48
CA ASN A 81 20.61 5.33 3.18
C ASN A 81 19.17 4.79 3.03
N PHE A 82 18.61 4.32 4.13
CA PHE A 82 17.28 3.77 4.23
C PHE A 82 16.44 4.59 5.21
N TRP A 83 15.17 4.80 4.89
CA TRP A 83 14.22 5.38 5.82
C TRP A 83 13.95 4.43 6.98
N LEU A 84 13.90 5.00 8.18
CA LEU A 84 13.42 4.34 9.40
C LEU A 84 12.07 4.91 9.81
N GLY A 85 11.39 4.20 10.68
CA GLY A 85 10.03 4.55 11.09
C GLY A 85 9.92 5.75 12.02
N ALA A 86 11.00 6.43 12.44
CA ALA A 86 10.85 7.56 13.36
C ALA A 86 10.58 8.89 12.65
N SER A 87 9.72 9.71 13.25
CA SER A 87 9.51 11.11 12.89
C SER A 87 9.24 11.97 14.12
N ASP A 88 9.56 13.27 14.07
CA ASP A 88 9.16 14.27 15.05
C ASP A 88 8.22 15.34 14.46
N TYR A 89 7.66 15.06 13.28
CA TYR A 89 6.82 15.99 12.50
C TYR A 89 5.65 16.57 13.32
N THR A 90 5.00 15.75 14.14
CA THR A 90 3.88 16.20 14.99
C THR A 90 4.33 17.08 16.14
N PHE A 91 5.55 16.85 16.64
CA PHE A 91 6.07 17.52 17.82
C PHE A 91 7.57 17.72 17.69
N GLU A 92 7.94 18.87 17.16
CA GLU A 92 9.31 19.35 17.03
C GLU A 92 10.20 18.97 18.23
N ASN A 93 11.32 18.27 17.98
CA ASN A 93 12.24 17.71 18.98
C ASN A 93 11.70 16.55 19.84
N ARG A 94 10.58 15.93 19.46
CA ARG A 94 10.05 14.70 20.10
C ARG A 94 9.81 13.61 19.07
N TRP A 95 10.88 12.85 18.81
CA TRP A 95 10.88 11.72 17.88
C TRP A 95 10.05 10.55 18.40
N GLN A 96 9.24 9.96 17.53
CA GLN A 96 8.41 8.80 17.82
C GLN A 96 8.52 7.77 16.71
N TRP A 97 8.62 6.49 17.09
CA TRP A 97 8.57 5.36 16.16
C TRP A 97 7.16 5.16 15.63
N LEU A 98 7.02 5.11 14.31
CA LEU A 98 5.77 4.90 13.60
C LEU A 98 5.11 3.55 13.94
N GLU A 99 5.90 2.47 14.03
CA GLU A 99 5.43 1.11 14.34
C GLU A 99 4.83 1.01 15.75
N THR A 100 5.57 1.45 16.76
CA THR A 100 5.21 1.21 18.17
C THR A 100 4.46 2.39 18.81
N GLY A 101 4.47 3.56 18.18
CA GLY A 101 4.06 4.83 18.79
C GLY A 101 4.97 5.28 19.94
N GLY A 102 6.04 4.52 20.22
CA GLY A 102 6.97 4.77 21.31
C GLY A 102 7.83 5.99 21.03
N VAL A 103 8.08 6.80 22.06
CA VAL A 103 9.05 7.89 21.99
C VAL A 103 10.44 7.30 21.77
N VAL A 104 11.23 7.88 20.88
CA VAL A 104 12.64 7.51 20.67
C VAL A 104 13.43 7.95 21.90
N ASN A 105 13.57 7.06 22.87
CA ASN A 105 14.33 7.28 24.10
C ASN A 105 15.07 5.99 24.51
N GLY A 106 16.11 6.14 25.33
CA GLY A 106 16.95 5.02 25.78
C GLY A 106 18.08 4.69 24.82
N PHE A 107 17.77 4.15 23.64
CA PHE A 107 18.76 3.87 22.59
C PHE A 107 18.84 5.04 21.59
N SER A 108 20.06 5.43 21.21
CA SER A 108 20.31 6.54 20.30
C SER A 108 21.51 6.25 19.42
N ALA A 109 21.34 6.43 18.11
CA ALA A 109 22.43 6.35 17.14
C ALA A 109 22.51 7.60 16.24
N TRP A 110 22.01 8.76 16.69
CA TRP A 110 22.12 10.01 15.95
C TRP A 110 23.56 10.34 15.55
N LEU A 111 23.74 10.82 14.31
CA LEU A 111 24.99 11.43 13.88
C LEU A 111 25.39 12.57 14.82
N PRO A 112 26.71 12.83 15.02
CA PRO A 112 27.16 13.98 15.79
C PRO A 112 26.55 15.29 15.27
N GLY A 113 25.84 16.00 16.15
CA GLY A 113 25.14 17.24 15.79
C GLY A 113 23.77 17.06 15.14
N LYS A 114 23.21 15.84 15.14
CA LYS A 114 21.83 15.51 14.78
C LYS A 114 21.00 15.13 16.02
N PRO A 115 19.65 15.23 15.97
CA PRO A 115 18.86 15.83 14.89
C PRO A 115 19.14 17.34 14.74
N ASN A 116 19.19 17.84 13.51
CA ASN A 116 19.30 19.26 13.19
C ASN A 116 18.39 19.61 12.00
N GLY A 117 17.62 20.69 12.09
CA GLY A 117 16.72 21.06 10.99
C GLY A 117 15.40 21.66 11.44
N ASN A 118 15.12 21.62 12.74
CA ASN A 118 13.89 22.10 13.35
C ASN A 118 12.68 21.56 12.54
N MET A 119 11.65 22.40 12.31
CA MET A 119 10.39 21.99 11.66
C MET A 119 10.51 21.52 10.20
N SER A 120 11.73 21.50 9.62
CA SER A 120 11.94 21.16 8.21
C SER A 120 12.48 19.75 7.97
N GLN A 121 13.11 19.10 8.95
CA GLN A 121 13.73 17.78 8.80
C GLN A 121 13.16 16.80 9.80
N ASN A 122 12.01 16.24 9.46
CA ASN A 122 11.18 15.55 10.46
C ASN A 122 11.11 14.03 10.29
N CYS A 123 11.92 13.44 9.40
CA CYS A 123 11.88 12.01 9.08
C CYS A 123 13.26 11.36 9.24
N MET A 124 13.33 10.22 9.93
CA MET A 124 14.58 9.57 10.30
C MET A 124 15.09 8.65 9.20
N MET A 125 16.39 8.71 8.97
CA MET A 125 17.12 7.92 7.97
C MET A 125 18.38 7.30 8.55
N THR A 126 18.76 6.14 8.04
CA THR A 126 20.07 5.55 8.30
C THR A 126 21.16 6.22 7.48
N VAL A 127 22.32 6.47 8.06
CA VAL A 127 23.56 6.84 7.37
C VAL A 127 24.64 5.85 7.75
N PHE A 128 25.18 5.13 6.77
CA PHE A 128 26.27 4.17 7.00
C PHE A 128 27.58 4.71 6.40
N ASN A 129 28.65 4.75 7.19
CA ASN A 129 29.93 5.33 6.77
C ASN A 129 30.97 4.30 6.29
N GLY A 130 30.60 3.02 6.22
CA GLY A 130 31.52 1.91 5.92
C GLY A 130 31.92 1.10 7.16
N THR A 131 31.72 1.65 8.35
CA THR A 131 32.14 1.05 9.63
C THR A 131 31.05 1.10 10.69
N GLU A 132 30.32 2.22 10.77
CA GLU A 132 29.28 2.47 11.75
C GLU A 132 27.99 2.93 11.05
N LEU A 133 26.87 2.59 11.68
CA LEU A 133 25.52 3.00 11.31
C LEU A 133 25.10 4.14 12.23
N TYR A 134 24.52 5.19 11.64
CA TYR A 134 23.97 6.31 12.38
C TYR A 134 22.58 6.67 11.89
N TRP A 135 21.91 7.55 12.61
CA TRP A 135 20.67 8.20 12.21
C TRP A 135 20.92 9.64 11.80
N ASP A 136 20.14 10.07 10.82
CA ASP A 136 20.08 11.44 10.35
C ASP A 136 18.62 11.85 10.21
N ASP A 137 18.31 13.11 10.53
CA ASP A 137 17.02 13.71 10.31
C ASP A 137 17.01 14.42 8.97
N GLN A 138 16.00 14.13 8.16
CA GLN A 138 15.93 14.58 6.78
C GLN A 138 14.52 15.06 6.46
N ARG A 139 14.42 15.86 5.40
CA ARG A 139 13.12 16.27 4.87
C ARG A 139 12.36 15.02 4.39
N CYS A 140 11.13 14.87 4.83
CA CYS A 140 10.30 13.71 4.49
C CYS A 140 10.05 13.56 2.96
N ASP A 141 10.12 14.67 2.21
CA ASP A 141 9.96 14.76 0.77
C ASP A 141 11.27 14.62 -0.03
N ALA A 142 12.39 14.35 0.64
CA ALA A 142 13.67 14.21 -0.04
C ALA A 142 13.68 13.00 -0.99
N HIS A 143 13.90 13.28 -2.29
CA HIS A 143 13.99 12.25 -3.34
C HIS A 143 15.40 11.69 -3.56
N HIS A 144 16.42 12.16 -2.84
CA HIS A 144 17.84 11.90 -3.12
C HIS A 144 18.31 10.49 -2.69
N GLY A 145 17.78 9.43 -3.30
CA GLY A 145 18.36 8.08 -3.26
C GLY A 145 17.94 7.21 -2.08
N HIS A 146 17.02 7.66 -1.22
CA HIS A 146 16.66 7.01 0.05
C HIS A 146 15.71 5.83 -0.13
N LYS A 147 16.08 4.67 0.40
CA LYS A 147 15.39 3.39 0.19
C LYS A 147 14.57 2.98 1.41
N THR A 148 13.75 1.93 1.29
CA THR A 148 12.83 1.48 2.36
C THR A 148 13.46 0.40 3.23
N ALA A 149 13.34 0.45 4.57
CA ALA A 149 13.54 -0.71 5.45
C ALA A 149 12.22 -1.10 6.15
N GLY A 150 11.78 -2.36 6.10
CA GLY A 150 10.44 -2.79 6.57
C GLY A 150 10.39 -3.96 7.57
N ILE A 151 9.32 -4.10 8.38
CA ILE A 151 9.08 -5.22 9.33
C ILE A 151 7.67 -5.87 9.28
N SER A 152 7.52 -7.20 9.07
CA SER A 152 6.23 -7.92 8.78
C SER A 152 5.57 -8.73 9.94
N LEU A 153 4.28 -9.10 9.83
CA LEU A 153 3.45 -9.87 10.79
C LEU A 153 2.64 -11.03 10.14
N THR A 154 2.37 -12.14 10.85
CA THR A 154 1.78 -13.39 10.30
C THR A 154 0.32 -13.76 10.73
N SER A 155 -0.55 -14.05 9.73
CA SER A 155 -1.75 -14.95 9.61
C SER A 155 -2.97 -14.90 10.57
N ALA A 156 -4.20 -15.02 10.01
CA ALA A 156 -5.40 -14.33 10.50
C ALA A 156 -6.72 -15.13 10.71
N THR A 157 -7.41 -14.78 11.80
CA THR A 157 -8.88 -14.62 11.96
C THR A 157 -9.09 -13.27 12.66
N CYS A 158 -10.25 -12.61 12.52
CA CYS A 158 -10.48 -11.37 13.26
C CYS A 158 -10.31 -11.59 14.78
N PRO A 159 -9.54 -10.73 15.47
CA PRO A 159 -9.39 -10.87 16.91
C PRO A 159 -10.76 -10.76 17.60
N THR A 160 -10.90 -11.37 18.77
CA THR A 160 -12.14 -11.26 19.54
C THR A 160 -12.47 -9.80 19.85
N GLY A 161 -13.69 -9.37 19.53
CA GLY A 161 -14.14 -7.98 19.70
C GLY A 161 -13.96 -7.09 18.48
N TRP A 162 -13.46 -7.63 17.36
CA TRP A 162 -13.40 -6.97 16.06
C TRP A 162 -14.56 -7.47 15.18
N ALA A 163 -15.12 -6.58 14.37
CA ALA A 163 -16.17 -6.89 13.41
C ALA A 163 -15.55 -7.23 12.06
N GLU A 164 -15.90 -8.37 11.47
CA GLU A 164 -15.46 -8.73 10.12
C GLU A 164 -16.35 -8.06 9.08
N PHE A 165 -15.73 -7.50 8.05
CA PHE A 165 -16.38 -6.94 6.88
C PHE A 165 -15.52 -7.15 5.64
N ASP A 166 -15.95 -8.03 4.73
CA ASP A 166 -15.38 -8.23 3.40
C ASP A 166 -13.85 -8.49 3.40
N GLY A 167 -13.39 -9.32 4.34
CA GLY A 167 -11.96 -9.61 4.45
C GLY A 167 -11.18 -8.54 5.21
N GLU A 168 -11.84 -7.70 5.99
CA GLU A 168 -11.23 -6.72 6.89
C GLU A 168 -11.82 -6.85 8.29
N CYS A 169 -11.00 -6.65 9.33
CA CYS A 169 -11.43 -6.60 10.71
C CYS A 169 -11.48 -5.16 11.18
N LEU A 170 -12.63 -4.71 11.69
CA LEU A 170 -12.87 -3.37 12.19
C LEU A 170 -13.06 -3.37 13.71
N TYR A 171 -12.28 -2.57 14.43
CA TYR A 171 -12.41 -2.34 15.87
C TYR A 171 -12.90 -0.94 16.17
N PHE A 172 -13.88 -0.83 17.06
CA PHE A 172 -14.48 0.43 17.47
C PHE A 172 -14.05 0.73 18.90
N SER A 173 -13.22 1.76 19.07
CA SER A 173 -12.65 2.08 20.36
C SER A 173 -13.67 2.69 21.31
N LYS A 174 -13.44 2.49 22.62
CA LYS A 174 -14.29 3.00 23.71
C LYS A 174 -13.66 4.20 24.43
N THR A 175 -12.39 4.47 24.17
CA THR A 175 -11.60 5.47 24.86
C THR A 175 -11.26 6.59 23.89
N PRO A 176 -11.77 7.80 24.12
CA PRO A 176 -11.44 8.94 23.29
C PRO A 176 -9.94 9.28 23.32
N LYS A 177 -9.41 9.67 22.15
CA LYS A 177 -8.01 10.03 21.91
C LYS A 177 -7.90 11.16 20.89
N THR A 178 -6.77 11.86 20.87
CA THR A 178 -6.41 12.69 19.71
C THR A 178 -6.25 11.79 18.48
N TRP A 179 -6.30 12.34 17.27
CA TRP A 179 -6.19 11.52 16.06
C TRP A 179 -4.84 10.78 15.99
N VAL A 180 -3.77 11.43 16.44
CA VAL A 180 -2.42 10.83 16.48
C VAL A 180 -2.33 9.74 17.53
N ASP A 181 -2.86 9.97 18.74
CA ASP A 181 -2.88 8.94 19.79
C ASP A 181 -3.78 7.76 19.42
N ALA A 182 -4.85 8.02 18.66
CA ALA A 182 -5.74 7.01 18.12
C ALA A 182 -5.01 6.14 17.08
N GLU A 183 -4.34 6.75 16.12
CA GLU A 183 -3.51 6.04 15.14
C GLU A 183 -2.39 5.22 15.82
N ALA A 184 -1.69 5.80 16.80
CA ALA A 184 -0.69 5.07 17.59
C ALA A 184 -1.31 3.86 18.32
N SER A 185 -2.52 4.00 18.85
CA SER A 185 -3.24 2.90 19.50
C SER A 185 -3.68 1.82 18.51
N CYS A 186 -4.12 2.20 17.31
CA CYS A 186 -4.42 1.26 16.22
C CYS A 186 -3.17 0.43 15.90
N ARG A 187 -2.02 1.08 15.79
CA ARG A 187 -0.76 0.40 15.46
C ARG A 187 -0.24 -0.51 16.55
N HIS A 188 -0.47 -0.18 17.82
CA HIS A 188 -0.22 -1.11 18.92
C HIS A 188 -1.02 -2.41 18.81
N MET A 189 -2.17 -2.38 18.13
CA MET A 189 -2.99 -3.54 17.82
C MET A 189 -2.66 -4.15 16.44
N HIS A 190 -1.55 -3.76 15.83
CA HIS A 190 -1.16 -4.15 14.47
C HIS A 190 -2.19 -3.77 13.40
N ALA A 191 -2.79 -2.61 13.58
CA ALA A 191 -3.88 -2.09 12.78
C ALA A 191 -3.64 -0.62 12.42
N TYR A 192 -4.54 -0.03 11.63
CA TYR A 192 -4.51 1.40 11.30
C TYR A 192 -5.84 2.05 11.63
N LEU A 193 -5.93 3.37 11.64
CA LEU A 193 -7.23 4.02 11.54
C LEU A 193 -7.92 3.61 10.24
N ALA A 194 -9.17 3.18 10.37
CA ALA A 194 -9.90 2.53 9.29
C ALA A 194 -10.19 3.47 8.13
N THR A 195 -10.19 2.88 6.94
CA THR A 195 -10.74 3.51 5.73
C THR A 195 -12.26 3.45 5.73
N ASP A 196 -12.89 4.43 5.10
CA ASP A 196 -14.31 4.40 4.75
C ASP A 196 -14.39 4.74 3.26
N ASP A 197 -14.01 3.81 2.40
CA ASP A 197 -13.65 4.12 1.00
C ASP A 197 -14.67 3.63 -0.03
N ASN A 198 -15.77 3.04 0.44
CA ASN A 198 -16.83 2.56 -0.43
C ASN A 198 -18.20 2.55 0.27
N PRO A 199 -19.31 2.66 -0.50
CA PRO A 199 -20.65 2.76 0.06
C PRO A 199 -21.07 1.58 0.96
N LYS A 200 -20.60 0.35 0.69
CA LYS A 200 -20.98 -0.82 1.48
C LYS A 200 -20.32 -0.78 2.86
N LYS A 201 -19.04 -0.44 2.91
CA LYS A 201 -18.29 -0.26 4.15
C LYS A 201 -18.84 0.92 4.96
N HIS A 202 -19.21 2.00 4.28
CA HIS A 202 -19.86 3.14 4.91
C HIS A 202 -21.17 2.76 5.61
N GLU A 203 -22.07 2.06 4.92
CA GLU A 203 -23.34 1.62 5.52
C GLU A 203 -23.11 0.64 6.69
N PHE A 204 -22.08 -0.21 6.60
CA PHE A 204 -21.69 -1.09 7.71
C PHE A 204 -21.20 -0.31 8.94
N ILE A 205 -20.27 0.64 8.74
CA ILE A 205 -19.77 1.53 9.80
C ILE A 205 -20.93 2.33 10.40
N LYS A 206 -21.79 2.93 9.56
CA LYS A 206 -22.99 3.66 9.98
C LYS A 206 -23.92 2.82 10.82
N ALA A 207 -24.19 1.57 10.44
CA ALA A 207 -25.06 0.67 11.20
C ALA A 207 -24.51 0.42 12.62
N ILE A 208 -23.20 0.17 12.74
CA ILE A 208 -22.55 -0.02 14.05
C ILE A 208 -22.56 1.29 14.85
N LEU A 209 -22.16 2.40 14.25
CA LEU A 209 -22.11 3.68 14.93
C LEU A 209 -23.50 4.16 15.37
N ASN A 210 -24.56 3.89 14.61
CA ASN A 210 -25.94 4.22 14.98
C ASN A 210 -26.39 3.48 16.25
N VAL A 211 -25.86 2.28 16.50
CA VAL A 211 -26.07 1.60 17.79
C VAL A 211 -25.24 2.27 18.88
N LEU A 212 -23.98 2.61 18.62
CA LEU A 212 -23.05 3.19 19.61
C LEU A 212 -23.40 4.64 20.00
N THR A 213 -24.01 5.43 19.13
CA THR A 213 -24.43 6.81 19.43
C THR A 213 -25.50 6.88 20.52
N VAL A 214 -26.37 5.87 20.61
CA VAL A 214 -27.35 5.73 21.71
C VAL A 214 -26.66 5.64 23.09
N TRP A 215 -25.39 5.20 23.12
CA TRP A 215 -24.56 5.09 24.32
C TRP A 215 -23.65 6.30 24.56
N GLY A 216 -23.86 7.41 23.85
CA GLY A 216 -23.15 8.67 24.07
C GLY A 216 -21.77 8.78 23.40
N ALA A 217 -21.50 8.00 22.34
CA ALA A 217 -20.29 8.11 21.51
C ALA A 217 -20.61 8.79 20.16
N PRO A 218 -20.49 10.13 20.04
CA PRO A 218 -21.05 10.85 18.90
C PRO A 218 -20.19 10.80 17.62
N ASN A 219 -18.85 10.77 17.76
CA ASN A 219 -17.90 10.94 16.66
C ASN A 219 -16.75 9.94 16.76
N PHE A 220 -16.26 9.47 15.61
CA PHE A 220 -15.12 8.57 15.52
C PHE A 220 -14.07 9.10 14.53
N TRP A 221 -12.79 9.00 14.87
CA TRP A 221 -11.70 9.19 13.93
C TRP A 221 -11.65 8.05 12.90
N LEU A 222 -11.35 8.45 11.66
CA LEU A 222 -11.04 7.58 10.52
C LEU A 222 -9.65 7.93 9.99
N GLY A 223 -9.14 7.07 9.10
CA GLY A 223 -7.77 7.18 8.61
C GLY A 223 -7.50 8.31 7.61
N GLY A 224 -8.49 9.13 7.23
CA GLY A 224 -8.28 10.20 6.25
C GLY A 224 -7.49 11.37 6.82
N THR A 225 -6.54 11.90 6.04
CA THR A 225 -5.77 13.09 6.39
C THR A 225 -5.22 13.81 5.15
N ASP A 226 -5.19 15.14 5.15
CA ASP A 226 -4.45 15.96 4.18
C ASP A 226 -3.24 16.68 4.82
N TYR A 227 -2.81 16.19 5.99
CA TYR A 227 -1.76 16.82 6.82
C TYR A 227 -0.39 16.95 6.13
N VAL A 228 -0.12 16.11 5.13
CA VAL A 228 1.14 16.11 4.37
C VAL A 228 1.07 17.08 3.19
N ILE A 229 -0.09 17.15 2.52
CA ILE A 229 -0.33 18.03 1.38
C ILE A 229 -1.72 18.61 1.55
N GLU A 230 -1.77 19.87 2.00
CA GLU A 230 -3.00 20.62 2.21
C GLU A 230 -3.93 20.52 0.99
N GLY A 231 -5.17 20.10 1.21
CA GLY A 231 -6.16 19.90 0.16
C GLY A 231 -6.05 18.58 -0.63
N GLN A 232 -5.06 17.71 -0.36
CA GLN A 232 -4.96 16.36 -0.91
C GLN A 232 -5.16 15.30 0.18
N TRP A 233 -6.42 14.96 0.42
CA TRP A 233 -6.83 13.96 1.41
C TRP A 233 -6.40 12.56 1.02
N ARG A 234 -5.80 11.82 1.95
CA ARG A 234 -5.30 10.45 1.77
C ARG A 234 -5.67 9.57 2.95
N TRP A 235 -5.88 8.30 2.67
CA TRP A 235 -6.06 7.29 3.70
C TRP A 235 -4.73 6.89 4.32
N VAL A 236 -4.60 6.96 5.64
CA VAL A 236 -3.38 6.51 6.31
C VAL A 236 -3.14 5.04 6.08
N GLU A 237 -4.17 4.17 6.10
CA GLU A 237 -4.05 2.72 5.89
C GLU A 237 -3.35 2.36 4.57
N THR A 238 -3.69 3.04 3.48
CA THR A 238 -3.28 2.65 2.11
C THR A 238 -2.37 3.66 1.42
N GLY A 239 -2.27 4.90 1.91
CA GLY A 239 -1.60 6.03 1.26
C GLY A 239 -2.32 6.59 0.03
N VAL A 240 -3.45 5.98 -0.36
CA VAL A 240 -4.24 6.34 -1.54
C VAL A 240 -5.01 7.63 -1.30
N GLU A 241 -5.06 8.47 -2.34
CA GLU A 241 -5.83 9.72 -2.32
C GLU A 241 -7.34 9.46 -2.35
N MET A 242 -8.09 10.23 -1.57
CA MET A 242 -9.54 10.11 -1.38
C MET A 242 -10.32 10.73 -2.56
N THR A 243 -10.10 10.23 -3.78
CA THR A 243 -10.67 10.79 -5.02
C THR A 243 -11.88 10.04 -5.58
N GLY A 244 -12.35 8.99 -4.87
CA GLY A 244 -13.46 8.14 -5.29
C GLY A 244 -14.74 8.37 -4.49
N PHE A 245 -15.03 7.45 -3.57
CA PHE A 245 -16.15 7.58 -2.65
C PHE A 245 -15.94 8.79 -1.73
N SER A 246 -17.01 9.57 -1.54
CA SER A 246 -16.98 10.82 -0.78
C SER A 246 -18.31 11.02 -0.08
N ILE A 247 -18.26 11.21 1.23
CA ILE A 247 -19.44 11.47 2.06
C ILE A 247 -19.19 12.67 3.00
N TRP A 248 -18.43 13.66 2.51
CA TRP A 248 -18.22 14.91 3.23
C TRP A 248 -19.55 15.57 3.59
N GLY A 249 -19.64 16.02 4.83
CA GLY A 249 -20.75 16.83 5.30
C GLY A 249 -20.82 18.16 4.54
N VAL A 250 -22.00 18.77 4.56
CA VAL A 250 -22.21 20.07 3.90
C VAL A 250 -21.24 21.10 4.48
N GLY A 251 -20.40 21.68 3.61
CA GLY A 251 -19.39 22.67 4.00
C GLY A 251 -18.05 22.08 4.45
N TYR A 252 -17.84 20.77 4.25
CA TYR A 252 -16.57 20.07 4.49
C TYR A 252 -15.96 19.52 3.18
N PRO A 253 -14.64 19.30 3.12
CA PRO A 253 -13.64 19.76 4.08
C PRO A 253 -13.59 21.30 4.11
N LYS A 254 -13.38 21.89 5.30
CA LYS A 254 -13.30 23.35 5.47
C LYS A 254 -11.95 23.91 5.03
N GLY A 255 -10.94 23.04 4.94
CA GLY A 255 -9.60 23.35 4.46
C GLY A 255 -8.80 24.23 5.41
N GLY A 256 -7.47 24.16 5.27
CA GLY A 256 -6.47 24.91 6.02
C GLY A 256 -5.61 24.04 6.93
N LEU A 257 -4.35 24.47 7.14
CA LEU A 257 -3.26 23.74 7.83
C LEU A 257 -3.57 23.26 9.26
N GLY A 258 -4.69 23.66 9.84
CA GLY A 258 -5.10 23.33 11.20
C GLY A 258 -6.16 22.24 11.31
N GLN A 259 -6.79 21.81 10.21
CA GLN A 259 -7.92 20.87 10.20
C GLN A 259 -7.69 19.68 9.27
N SER A 260 -6.64 18.92 9.54
CA SER A 260 -6.16 17.93 8.59
C SER A 260 -6.52 16.47 8.90
N CYS A 261 -7.47 16.22 9.80
CA CYS A 261 -7.81 14.86 10.25
C CYS A 261 -9.30 14.54 10.13
N LEU A 262 -9.59 13.36 9.57
CA LEU A 262 -10.94 12.92 9.22
C LEU A 262 -11.69 12.35 10.43
N SER A 263 -12.85 12.91 10.73
CA SER A 263 -13.81 12.39 11.72
C SER A 263 -15.14 12.10 11.06
N THR A 264 -15.89 11.17 11.65
CA THR A 264 -17.32 11.01 11.39
C THR A 264 -18.17 11.93 12.27
N TYR A 265 -19.38 12.25 11.81
CA TYR A 265 -20.45 12.81 12.62
C TYR A 265 -21.82 12.41 12.06
N PHE A 266 -22.85 12.40 12.92
CA PHE A 266 -24.23 12.21 12.50
C PHE A 266 -24.97 13.54 12.35
N ASN A 267 -25.79 13.66 11.29
CA ASN A 267 -26.72 14.79 11.15
C ASN A 267 -28.13 14.52 11.73
N GLY A 268 -28.32 13.36 12.36
CA GLY A 268 -29.61 12.89 12.88
C GLY A 268 -30.17 11.65 12.16
N THR A 269 -29.74 11.39 10.92
CA THR A 269 -30.15 10.18 10.15
C THR A 269 -28.99 9.55 9.39
N GLU A 270 -28.06 10.37 8.91
CA GLU A 270 -26.96 9.96 8.03
C GLU A 270 -25.60 10.22 8.71
N LEU A 271 -24.61 9.42 8.33
CA LEU A 271 -23.22 9.53 8.78
C LEU A 271 -22.42 10.31 7.71
N PHE A 272 -21.71 11.34 8.12
CA PHE A 272 -20.89 12.16 7.23
C PHE A 272 -19.46 12.28 7.72
N TRP A 273 -18.56 12.60 6.80
CA TRP A 273 -17.20 13.02 7.12
C TRP A 273 -17.11 14.51 7.42
N GLN A 274 -16.20 14.86 8.31
CA GLN A 274 -15.78 16.24 8.58
C GLN A 274 -14.29 16.28 8.86
N ASP A 275 -13.65 17.40 8.54
CA ASP A 275 -12.25 17.65 8.83
C ASP A 275 -12.13 18.43 10.14
N LEU A 276 -11.20 18.00 10.98
CA LEU A 276 -10.97 18.60 12.28
C LEU A 276 -9.48 18.67 12.57
N SER A 277 -9.14 19.51 13.55
CA SER A 277 -7.78 19.53 14.05
C SER A 277 -7.41 18.18 14.63
N CYS A 278 -6.27 17.65 14.21
CA CYS A 278 -5.76 16.36 14.69
C CYS A 278 -5.56 16.32 16.21
N GLY A 279 -5.35 17.49 16.83
CA GLY A 279 -5.24 17.68 18.28
C GLY A 279 -6.50 18.23 18.95
N HIS A 280 -7.67 18.22 18.29
CA HIS A 280 -8.86 18.91 18.78
C HIS A 280 -9.28 18.45 20.19
N ASN A 281 -9.13 19.35 21.16
CA ASN A 281 -9.66 19.24 22.51
C ASN A 281 -11.07 19.84 22.53
N VAL A 282 -12.11 19.03 22.77
CA VAL A 282 -13.48 19.52 22.83
C VAL A 282 -13.75 20.11 24.21
N GLY A 283 -13.61 21.43 24.36
CA GLY A 283 -14.00 22.14 25.59
C GLY A 283 -13.29 21.63 26.85
N HIS A 284 -13.89 21.85 28.03
CA HIS A 284 -13.31 21.55 29.35
C HIS A 284 -13.01 20.05 29.64
N HIS A 285 -13.08 19.18 28.62
CA HIS A 285 -12.78 17.75 28.69
C HIS A 285 -11.74 17.39 27.61
N HIS A 286 -10.50 17.21 28.06
CA HIS A 286 -9.27 17.00 27.28
C HIS A 286 -9.14 15.65 26.55
N HIS A 287 -10.23 15.06 26.05
CA HIS A 287 -10.22 13.62 25.75
C HIS A 287 -10.27 13.22 24.25
N GLY A 288 -10.42 14.13 23.28
CA GLY A 288 -10.45 13.74 21.85
C GLY A 288 -11.68 12.90 21.46
N TYR A 289 -11.58 12.00 20.47
CA TYR A 289 -12.68 11.13 19.99
C TYR A 289 -12.33 9.65 20.02
N ASN A 290 -13.38 8.81 20.06
CA ASN A 290 -13.22 7.39 19.75
C ASN A 290 -12.71 7.22 18.31
N TYR A 291 -12.31 6.02 17.93
CA TYR A 291 -11.70 5.77 16.64
C TYR A 291 -12.03 4.38 16.13
N ILE A 292 -12.04 4.24 14.81
CA ILE A 292 -12.23 2.95 14.15
C ILE A 292 -10.87 2.49 13.65
N SER A 293 -10.52 1.25 13.94
CA SER A 293 -9.28 0.63 13.52
C SER A 293 -9.53 -0.50 12.54
N SER A 294 -8.65 -0.71 11.56
CA SER A 294 -8.76 -1.76 10.54
C SER A 294 -7.53 -2.66 10.44
N ILE A 295 -7.78 -3.94 10.15
CA ILE A 295 -6.78 -4.95 9.76
C ILE A 295 -7.29 -5.69 8.53
N LEU A 296 -6.51 -5.77 7.46
CA LEU A 296 -6.86 -6.59 6.29
C LEU A 296 -6.54 -8.08 6.54
N LEU A 297 -7.51 -8.96 6.30
CA LEU A 297 -7.35 -10.41 6.27
C LEU A 297 -6.80 -10.82 4.89
N SER A 298 -5.56 -11.30 4.81
CA SER A 298 -4.95 -11.66 3.51
C SER A 298 -5.35 -13.05 3.00
N ALA A 299 -5.97 -13.17 1.81
CA ALA A 299 -5.92 -14.37 0.93
C ALA A 299 -6.65 -14.22 -0.45
N ALA A 300 -6.15 -13.45 -1.44
CA ALA A 300 -6.73 -13.54 -2.81
C ALA A 300 -5.73 -13.44 -3.98
N CYS A 301 -4.72 -12.57 -3.93
CA CYS A 301 -3.74 -12.43 -5.01
C CYS A 301 -2.33 -12.25 -4.48
N ASP A 302 -1.34 -12.65 -5.29
CA ASP A 302 0.07 -12.36 -5.04
C ASP A 302 0.35 -10.85 -5.03
N LEU A 303 1.41 -10.46 -4.34
CA LEU A 303 1.82 -9.06 -4.24
C LEU A 303 2.07 -8.40 -5.61
N GLY A 304 1.53 -7.20 -5.81
CA GLY A 304 1.64 -6.48 -7.09
C GLY A 304 0.60 -6.88 -8.13
N TRP A 305 -0.28 -7.83 -7.78
CA TRP A 305 -1.44 -8.20 -8.57
C TRP A 305 -2.70 -7.59 -7.97
N THR A 306 -3.56 -7.04 -8.83
CA THR A 306 -4.84 -6.48 -8.47
C THR A 306 -5.93 -7.51 -8.72
N ALA A 307 -6.77 -7.78 -7.72
CA ALA A 307 -7.89 -8.70 -7.87
C ALA A 307 -8.98 -8.11 -8.79
N TYR A 308 -9.49 -8.93 -9.70
CA TYR A 308 -10.65 -8.65 -10.54
C TYR A 308 -11.48 -9.93 -10.71
N LYS A 309 -12.66 -10.01 -10.09
CA LYS A 309 -13.63 -11.11 -10.22
C LYS A 309 -13.01 -12.53 -10.10
N GLY A 310 -12.17 -12.74 -9.10
CA GLY A 310 -11.51 -14.04 -8.88
C GLY A 310 -10.38 -14.32 -9.88
N LYS A 311 -9.83 -13.29 -10.50
CA LYS A 311 -8.58 -13.28 -11.25
C LYS A 311 -7.62 -12.27 -10.64
N CYS A 312 -6.33 -12.44 -10.88
CA CYS A 312 -5.28 -11.53 -10.48
C CYS A 312 -4.70 -10.85 -11.73
N ILE A 313 -4.61 -9.52 -11.70
CA ILE A 313 -4.15 -8.67 -12.82
C ILE A 313 -2.86 -7.95 -12.45
N TYR A 314 -1.82 -8.09 -13.26
CA TYR A 314 -0.53 -7.42 -13.05
C TYR A 314 -0.27 -6.41 -14.17
N PHE A 315 0.16 -5.20 -13.82
CA PHE A 315 0.62 -4.20 -14.78
C PHE A 315 2.15 -4.09 -14.71
N SER A 316 2.82 -4.30 -15.83
CA SER A 316 4.27 -4.22 -15.88
C SER A 316 4.76 -2.79 -15.70
N ASN A 317 5.95 -2.63 -15.13
CA ASN A 317 6.71 -1.38 -15.13
C ASN A 317 7.91 -1.42 -16.08
N LYS A 318 7.95 -2.39 -17.00
CA LYS A 318 9.02 -2.56 -18.00
C LYS A 318 8.43 -2.53 -19.39
N GLN A 319 9.12 -1.88 -20.30
CA GLN A 319 8.82 -1.94 -21.72
C GLN A 319 9.52 -3.16 -22.33
N LEU A 320 8.76 -3.96 -23.09
CA LEU A 320 9.22 -5.17 -23.77
C LEU A 320 8.56 -5.28 -25.14
N TYR A 321 9.18 -6.02 -26.06
CA TYR A 321 8.49 -6.45 -27.28
C TYR A 321 7.40 -7.47 -26.93
N TRP A 322 6.39 -7.62 -27.78
CA TRP A 322 5.20 -8.40 -27.43
C TRP A 322 5.54 -9.86 -27.05
N ASN A 323 6.43 -10.51 -27.81
CA ASN A 323 6.88 -11.89 -27.53
C ASN A 323 7.63 -11.99 -26.18
N GLU A 324 8.39 -10.96 -25.81
CA GLU A 324 9.11 -10.92 -24.53
C GLU A 324 8.15 -10.68 -23.35
N ALA A 325 7.10 -9.88 -23.58
CA ALA A 325 6.04 -9.65 -22.62
C ALA A 325 5.20 -10.92 -22.36
N GLU A 326 4.88 -11.67 -23.42
CA GLU A 326 4.21 -12.99 -23.31
C GLU A 326 5.04 -13.93 -22.43
N ALA A 327 6.33 -14.11 -22.75
CA ALA A 327 7.24 -14.93 -21.96
C ALA A 327 7.40 -14.45 -20.51
N ALA A 328 7.32 -13.13 -20.26
CA ALA A 328 7.40 -12.56 -18.93
C ALA A 328 6.14 -12.85 -18.08
N CYS A 329 4.95 -12.89 -18.69
CA CYS A 329 3.73 -13.32 -18.01
C CYS A 329 3.77 -14.83 -17.72
N GLU A 330 4.16 -15.65 -18.70
CA GLU A 330 4.25 -17.11 -18.53
C GLU A 330 5.21 -17.52 -17.42
N LYS A 331 6.34 -16.81 -17.29
CA LYS A 331 7.31 -17.02 -16.20
C LYS A 331 6.72 -16.80 -14.81
N GLN A 332 5.63 -16.04 -14.70
CA GLN A 332 4.92 -15.75 -13.46
C GLN A 332 3.64 -16.60 -13.27
N GLY A 333 3.47 -17.64 -14.10
CA GLY A 333 2.28 -18.50 -14.08
C GLY A 333 1.02 -17.79 -14.57
N ALA A 334 1.19 -16.81 -15.47
CA ALA A 334 0.13 -15.96 -15.99
C ALA A 334 0.19 -15.88 -17.52
N TYR A 335 -0.79 -15.21 -18.13
CA TYR A 335 -0.83 -14.94 -19.56
C TYR A 335 -0.99 -13.43 -19.79
N LEU A 336 -0.64 -12.92 -20.97
CA LEU A 336 -1.06 -11.57 -21.33
C LEU A 336 -2.59 -11.46 -21.23
N VAL A 337 -3.08 -10.36 -20.66
CA VAL A 337 -4.48 -10.23 -20.23
C VAL A 337 -5.48 -10.47 -21.38
N THR A 338 -6.51 -11.26 -21.09
CA THR A 338 -7.70 -11.43 -21.93
C THR A 338 -8.70 -10.31 -21.62
N ILE A 339 -9.21 -9.58 -22.61
CA ILE A 339 -10.23 -8.53 -22.39
C ILE A 339 -11.48 -8.86 -23.19
N ASP A 340 -12.38 -9.62 -22.58
CA ASP A 340 -13.57 -10.22 -23.21
C ASP A 340 -14.90 -9.52 -22.85
N SER A 341 -14.83 -8.44 -22.07
CA SER A 341 -16.02 -7.71 -21.61
C SER A 341 -15.76 -6.21 -21.40
N GLU A 342 -16.82 -5.42 -21.58
CA GLU A 342 -16.79 -3.98 -21.34
C GLU A 342 -16.46 -3.65 -19.88
N ASP A 343 -16.95 -4.46 -18.94
CA ASP A 343 -16.65 -4.32 -17.52
C ASP A 343 -15.15 -4.44 -17.22
N LYS A 344 -14.48 -5.43 -17.83
CA LYS A 344 -13.04 -5.62 -17.68
C LYS A 344 -12.25 -4.48 -18.31
N MET A 345 -12.66 -4.01 -19.49
CA MET A 345 -12.03 -2.85 -20.14
C MET A 345 -12.21 -1.55 -19.34
N ASN A 346 -13.39 -1.33 -18.76
CA ASN A 346 -13.65 -0.21 -17.86
C ASN A 346 -12.82 -0.30 -16.57
N PHE A 347 -12.66 -1.51 -16.02
CA PHE A 347 -11.74 -1.75 -14.89
C PHE A 347 -10.30 -1.37 -15.25
N LEU A 348 -9.76 -1.88 -16.36
CA LEU A 348 -8.38 -1.58 -16.80
C LEU A 348 -8.18 -0.09 -17.15
N SER A 349 -9.20 0.58 -17.71
CA SER A 349 -9.15 2.00 -18.06
C SER A 349 -8.93 2.92 -16.85
N LYS A 350 -9.37 2.51 -15.65
CA LYS A 350 -9.07 3.25 -14.41
C LYS A 350 -7.56 3.33 -14.15
N PHE A 351 -6.84 2.24 -14.41
CA PHE A 351 -5.40 2.19 -14.26
C PHE A 351 -4.69 2.96 -15.37
N PHE A 352 -5.15 2.84 -16.61
CA PHE A 352 -4.59 3.58 -17.74
C PHE A 352 -4.64 5.11 -17.51
N ASN A 353 -5.77 5.65 -17.03
CA ASN A 353 -5.88 7.08 -16.73
C ASN A 353 -4.86 7.55 -15.67
N VAL A 354 -4.56 6.70 -14.66
CA VAL A 354 -3.52 6.96 -13.67
C VAL A 354 -2.12 6.92 -14.32
N PHE A 355 -1.87 5.90 -15.14
CA PHE A 355 -0.61 5.64 -15.83
C PHE A 355 -0.22 6.73 -16.85
N GLN A 356 -1.19 7.36 -17.51
CA GLN A 356 -0.96 8.47 -18.44
C GLN A 356 -0.29 9.67 -17.76
N SER A 357 -0.67 9.95 -16.51
CA SER A 357 -0.06 11.01 -15.68
C SER A 357 1.43 10.75 -15.39
N PHE A 358 1.87 9.48 -15.52
CA PHE A 358 3.26 9.04 -15.38
C PHE A 358 3.93 8.68 -16.72
N ARG A 359 3.32 9.05 -17.86
CA ARG A 359 3.79 8.76 -19.24
C ARG A 359 3.87 7.28 -19.62
N PHE A 360 3.09 6.42 -18.98
CA PHE A 360 2.85 5.04 -19.41
C PHE A 360 1.65 5.05 -20.36
N THR A 361 1.90 4.95 -21.66
CA THR A 361 0.88 5.27 -22.68
C THR A 361 0.36 4.07 -23.46
N HIS A 362 1.11 2.95 -23.49
CA HIS A 362 0.77 1.76 -24.28
C HIS A 362 1.04 0.46 -23.53
N PHE A 363 0.05 -0.44 -23.54
CA PHE A 363 0.15 -1.76 -22.91
C PHE A 363 -0.19 -2.89 -23.88
N TRP A 364 0.68 -3.89 -24.00
CA TRP A 364 0.39 -5.14 -24.67
C TRP A 364 -0.69 -5.94 -23.93
N ILE A 365 -1.60 -6.52 -24.72
CA ILE A 365 -2.62 -7.46 -24.26
C ILE A 365 -2.48 -8.79 -25.02
N GLY A 366 -3.22 -9.80 -24.57
CA GLY A 366 -3.08 -11.17 -25.06
C GLY A 366 -3.72 -11.46 -26.42
N LEU A 367 -4.02 -10.44 -27.24
CA LEU A 367 -4.70 -10.62 -28.53
C LEU A 367 -3.69 -10.53 -29.68
N LYS A 368 -3.70 -11.53 -30.56
CA LYS A 368 -2.91 -11.59 -31.80
C LYS A 368 -3.66 -12.31 -32.92
N ASP A 369 -3.34 -12.05 -34.17
CA ASP A 369 -3.92 -12.76 -35.33
C ASP A 369 -2.88 -13.52 -36.17
N ALA A 370 -1.58 -13.41 -35.85
CA ALA A 370 -0.59 -14.34 -36.38
C ALA A 370 -0.89 -15.80 -35.94
N PRO A 371 -0.77 -16.80 -36.84
CA PRO A 371 -0.21 -16.71 -38.20
C PRO A 371 -1.26 -16.49 -39.32
N ILE A 372 -2.55 -16.29 -39.01
CA ILE A 372 -3.63 -16.18 -40.00
C ILE A 372 -4.29 -14.80 -39.87
N GLU A 373 -3.91 -13.89 -40.77
CA GLU A 373 -4.42 -12.52 -40.85
C GLU A 373 -5.94 -12.43 -40.70
N GLY A 374 -6.39 -11.52 -39.83
CA GLY A 374 -7.81 -11.30 -39.55
C GLY A 374 -8.47 -12.33 -38.62
N GLN A 375 -7.75 -13.38 -38.17
CA GLN A 375 -8.23 -14.33 -37.16
C GLN A 375 -7.66 -14.06 -35.77
N TRP A 376 -8.15 -13.01 -35.12
CA TRP A 376 -7.76 -12.62 -33.75
C TRP A 376 -8.07 -13.68 -32.69
N ARG A 377 -7.06 -14.04 -31.90
CA ARG A 377 -7.12 -15.07 -30.85
C ARG A 377 -6.43 -14.64 -29.56
N TRP A 378 -6.99 -15.05 -28.44
CA TRP A 378 -6.44 -14.84 -27.10
C TRP A 378 -5.36 -15.88 -26.78
N VAL A 379 -4.22 -15.45 -26.25
CA VAL A 379 -3.08 -16.34 -25.95
C VAL A 379 -3.33 -17.29 -24.78
N GLU A 380 -4.17 -16.91 -23.81
CA GLU A 380 -4.50 -17.73 -22.64
C GLU A 380 -5.19 -19.04 -23.05
N THR A 381 -6.13 -18.98 -23.98
CA THR A 381 -7.04 -20.10 -24.31
C THR A 381 -7.00 -20.52 -25.78
N GLY A 382 -6.42 -19.71 -26.67
CA GLY A 382 -6.49 -19.87 -28.12
C GLY A 382 -7.86 -19.56 -28.74
N SER A 383 -8.82 -19.07 -27.94
CA SER A 383 -10.17 -18.76 -28.41
C SER A 383 -10.18 -17.54 -29.33
N SER A 384 -11.11 -17.49 -30.28
CA SER A 384 -11.35 -16.30 -31.11
C SER A 384 -11.79 -15.10 -30.27
N LEU A 385 -11.57 -13.88 -30.77
CA LEU A 385 -11.92 -12.61 -30.11
C LEU A 385 -13.34 -12.57 -29.50
N GLY A 386 -14.33 -13.18 -30.17
CA GLY A 386 -15.71 -13.19 -29.71
C GLY A 386 -16.48 -11.94 -30.13
N SER A 387 -17.54 -11.59 -29.38
CA SER A 387 -18.45 -10.49 -29.72
C SER A 387 -18.06 -9.14 -29.12
N TYR A 388 -17.23 -9.13 -28.08
CA TYR A 388 -16.76 -7.89 -27.47
C TYR A 388 -15.44 -7.45 -28.11
N SER A 389 -15.34 -6.16 -28.43
CA SER A 389 -14.08 -5.55 -28.84
C SER A 389 -14.03 -4.08 -28.44
N SER A 390 -12.83 -3.58 -28.14
CA SER A 390 -12.61 -2.15 -27.89
C SER A 390 -11.67 -1.50 -28.91
N TRP A 391 -11.74 -1.93 -30.17
CA TRP A 391 -10.98 -1.35 -31.29
C TRP A 391 -11.16 0.16 -31.38
N GLY A 392 -10.06 0.86 -31.68
CA GLY A 392 -10.09 2.29 -31.99
C GLY A 392 -10.81 2.59 -33.30
N PRO A 393 -11.10 3.87 -33.59
CA PRO A 393 -11.58 4.28 -34.90
C PRO A 393 -10.67 3.75 -36.01
N ASP A 394 -11.27 3.16 -37.04
CA ASP A 394 -10.60 2.59 -38.22
C ASP A 394 -9.66 1.40 -37.95
N GLN A 395 -9.68 0.79 -36.76
CA GLN A 395 -8.85 -0.37 -36.39
C GLN A 395 -9.63 -1.70 -36.48
N PRO A 396 -8.96 -2.84 -36.72
CA PRO A 396 -7.54 -2.98 -37.05
C PRO A 396 -7.23 -2.52 -38.49
N ASP A 397 -6.05 -1.90 -38.72
CA ASP A 397 -5.67 -1.29 -40.01
C ASP A 397 -4.33 -1.73 -40.60
N GLY A 398 -3.58 -2.57 -39.90
CA GLY A 398 -2.19 -2.87 -40.19
C GLY A 398 -1.91 -4.05 -41.13
N ASP A 399 -2.95 -4.75 -41.58
CA ASP A 399 -2.90 -5.92 -42.50
C ASP A 399 -1.85 -6.94 -41.99
N THR A 400 -1.27 -7.74 -42.88
CA THR A 400 -0.25 -8.77 -42.56
C THR A 400 0.97 -8.32 -41.74
N SER A 401 1.15 -7.01 -41.49
CA SER A 401 2.33 -6.48 -40.80
C SER A 401 2.13 -6.20 -39.30
N GLN A 402 0.89 -6.09 -38.81
CA GLN A 402 0.60 -5.69 -37.44
C GLN A 402 -0.21 -6.75 -36.70
N ASN A 403 0.49 -7.75 -36.16
CA ASN A 403 -0.18 -8.95 -35.68
C ASN A 403 -0.44 -8.97 -34.16
N CYS A 404 -0.15 -7.88 -33.43
CA CYS A 404 -0.21 -7.82 -31.97
C CYS A 404 -0.98 -6.60 -31.48
N VAL A 405 -1.73 -6.72 -30.38
CA VAL A 405 -2.59 -5.63 -29.91
C VAL A 405 -2.01 -4.88 -28.71
N GLN A 406 -1.96 -3.56 -28.83
CA GLN A 406 -1.69 -2.64 -27.73
C GLN A 406 -2.93 -1.84 -27.36
N THR A 407 -3.02 -1.42 -26.10
CA THR A 407 -3.97 -0.39 -25.69
C THR A 407 -3.36 0.99 -25.87
N SER A 408 -4.17 1.98 -26.22
CA SER A 408 -3.82 3.39 -26.14
C SER A 408 -5.00 4.20 -25.60
N LEU A 409 -4.72 5.22 -24.81
CA LEU A 409 -5.73 6.10 -24.24
C LEU A 409 -6.12 7.19 -25.23
N ASN A 410 -7.42 7.36 -25.42
CA ASN A 410 -7.99 8.52 -26.08
C ASN A 410 -9.03 9.17 -25.14
N GLY A 411 -8.61 10.25 -24.47
CA GLY A 411 -9.39 10.82 -23.37
C GLY A 411 -9.43 9.87 -22.17
N THR A 412 -10.62 9.59 -21.66
CA THR A 412 -10.84 8.73 -20.48
C THR A 412 -11.04 7.25 -20.80
N ARG A 413 -11.07 6.89 -22.10
CA ARG A 413 -11.31 5.54 -22.58
C ARG A 413 -10.05 5.00 -23.27
N ALA A 414 -9.70 3.75 -22.98
CA ALA A 414 -8.68 3.05 -23.73
C ALA A 414 -9.30 2.32 -24.93
N TYR A 415 -8.55 2.31 -26.03
CA TYR A 415 -8.89 1.62 -27.26
C TYR A 415 -7.77 0.67 -27.65
N TRP A 416 -8.12 -0.35 -28.42
CA TRP A 416 -7.19 -1.32 -28.96
C TRP A 416 -6.73 -0.88 -30.34
N TYR A 417 -5.43 -1.05 -30.58
CA TYR A 417 -4.80 -0.82 -31.87
C TYR A 417 -3.96 -2.04 -32.20
N ASP A 418 -4.05 -2.51 -33.44
CA ASP A 418 -3.06 -3.46 -33.92
C ASP A 418 -1.73 -2.74 -34.11
N ALA A 419 -0.65 -3.47 -33.89
CA ALA A 419 0.70 -2.96 -33.95
C ALA A 419 1.67 -4.06 -34.36
N ARG A 420 2.84 -3.66 -34.85
CA ARG A 420 3.95 -4.59 -35.03
C ARG A 420 4.36 -5.10 -33.66
N CYS A 421 4.49 -6.41 -33.52
CA CYS A 421 4.91 -7.06 -32.27
C CYS A 421 6.30 -6.57 -31.77
N GLU A 422 7.11 -6.03 -32.70
CA GLU A 422 8.44 -5.44 -32.48
C GLU A 422 8.40 -3.91 -32.33
N SER A 423 7.22 -3.29 -32.28
CA SER A 423 7.11 -1.83 -32.18
C SER A 423 7.54 -1.31 -30.79
N ALA A 424 8.10 -0.11 -30.78
CA ALA A 424 8.43 0.65 -29.57
C ALA A 424 7.91 2.09 -29.73
N HIS A 425 7.03 2.54 -28.84
CA HIS A 425 6.49 3.90 -28.89
C HIS A 425 7.35 4.83 -28.02
N HIS A 426 8.20 5.64 -28.67
CA HIS A 426 9.20 6.62 -28.16
C HIS A 426 10.66 6.16 -28.08
N SER A 427 11.51 7.01 -28.66
CA SER A 427 12.86 6.79 -29.19
C SER A 427 13.99 6.66 -28.16
N THR A 428 13.79 6.05 -26.99
CA THR A 428 14.94 5.77 -26.10
C THR A 428 14.94 4.42 -25.35
N HIS A 429 13.83 3.68 -25.23
CA HIS A 429 13.82 2.39 -24.52
C HIS A 429 12.81 1.43 -25.19
N GLY A 430 13.23 0.18 -25.47
CA GLY A 430 12.55 -0.76 -26.37
C GLY A 430 11.25 -1.37 -25.81
N GLY A 431 10.17 -1.29 -26.61
CA GLY A 431 8.90 -2.01 -26.41
C GLY A 431 7.76 -1.20 -25.77
N ASN A 432 6.67 -1.89 -25.44
CA ASN A 432 5.53 -1.34 -24.68
C ASN A 432 5.45 -2.00 -23.30
N TYR A 433 4.73 -1.37 -22.36
CA TYR A 433 4.33 -2.03 -21.13
C TYR A 433 3.38 -3.19 -21.45
N TYR A 434 3.05 -4.04 -20.48
CA TYR A 434 2.19 -5.20 -20.68
C TYR A 434 1.38 -5.52 -19.43
N ILE A 435 0.29 -6.26 -19.61
CA ILE A 435 -0.61 -6.64 -18.53
C ILE A 435 -0.72 -8.16 -18.50
N CYS A 436 -0.51 -8.75 -17.33
CA CYS A 436 -0.67 -10.19 -17.13
C CYS A 436 -1.93 -10.51 -16.34
N GLU A 437 -2.47 -11.70 -16.53
CA GLU A 437 -3.61 -12.25 -15.79
C GLU A 437 -3.37 -13.72 -15.40
N LYS A 438 -3.81 -14.08 -14.19
CA LYS A 438 -3.90 -15.47 -13.72
C LYS A 438 -5.12 -15.69 -12.83
N ALA A 439 -5.46 -16.96 -12.63
CA ALA A 439 -6.53 -17.39 -11.73
C ALA A 439 -6.16 -17.16 -10.25
#